data_AF-A0A1G5TW39-F1
#
_entry.id   AF-A0A1G5TW39-F1
#
_cell.length_a   1.000
_cell.length_b   1.000
_cell.length_c   1.000
_cell.angle_alpha   90.00
_cell.angle_beta   90.00
_cell.angle_gamma   90.00
#
_symmetry.space_group_name_H-M   'P 1'
#
loop_
_entity.id
_entity.type
_entity.pdbx_description
1 polymer ?
#
loop_
_entity_poly.entity_id
_entity_poly.type
_entity_poly.pdbx_seq_one_letter_code
_entity_poly.pdbx_strand_id
1 'polypeptide(L)'
;MPIKIVDFGQNNQIDAADGFLETQNGTIFFERSNNHVIIGKNSNSDDIYLHCGSDATVHVGDHVRLAKARMHIVAPTKLIVAEFTSFVGNAQISAHEAAEITFGHNCLIADEVTVSVSDMHSVIDLETGARINPARPIMIGHRVWIGARSTVLKGTTIGDGSFIGAHSLVRGSFPPNVMAGGVPAKIIRTGVTWRTDLI
;
A
#
# COMPACT_ATOMS: atom_id res chain seq x y z
N MET A 1 12.40 -19.91 -4.91
CA MET A 1 13.60 -19.09 -4.70
C MET A 1 13.35 -18.32 -3.43
N PRO A 2 14.21 -18.43 -2.40
CA PRO A 2 14.01 -17.75 -1.13
C PRO A 2 14.04 -16.23 -1.31
N ILE A 3 13.51 -15.50 -0.33
CA ILE A 3 13.60 -14.03 -0.28
C ILE A 3 15.07 -13.63 -0.26
N LYS A 4 15.47 -12.80 -1.21
CA LYS A 4 16.79 -12.18 -1.22
C LYS A 4 16.77 -11.00 -0.23
N ILE A 5 17.67 -11.02 0.74
CA ILE A 5 17.88 -9.88 1.64
C ILE A 5 19.12 -9.13 1.19
N VAL A 6 18.99 -7.81 1.02
CA VAL A 6 20.10 -6.89 0.74
C VAL A 6 20.06 -5.82 1.82
N ASP A 7 21.11 -5.70 2.61
CA ASP A 7 21.14 -4.78 3.74
C ASP A 7 22.45 -3.98 3.75
N PHE A 8 22.33 -2.65 3.65
CA PHE A 8 23.44 -1.70 3.72
C PHE A 8 23.45 -0.89 5.02
N GLY A 9 22.48 -1.11 5.91
CA GLY A 9 22.29 -0.34 7.13
C GLY A 9 22.69 -1.08 8.41
N GLN A 10 22.26 -0.53 9.53
CA GLN A 10 22.39 -1.13 10.87
C GLN A 10 21.02 -1.19 11.55
N ASN A 11 20.85 -2.11 12.49
CA ASN A 11 19.62 -2.26 13.28
C ASN A 11 18.35 -2.49 12.44
N ASN A 12 18.49 -3.07 11.25
CA ASN A 12 17.35 -3.51 10.47
C ASN A 12 16.88 -4.87 10.98
N GLN A 13 15.56 -5.04 11.07
CA GLN A 13 14.94 -6.23 11.65
C GLN A 13 13.89 -6.78 10.70
N ILE A 14 13.87 -8.11 10.58
CA ILE A 14 12.82 -8.85 9.89
C ILE A 14 12.26 -9.91 10.85
N ASP A 15 10.99 -9.79 11.19
CA ASP A 15 10.23 -10.80 11.92
C ASP A 15 9.23 -11.43 10.96
N ALA A 16 9.54 -12.62 10.43
CA ALA A 16 8.70 -13.29 9.46
C ALA A 16 8.30 -14.69 9.94
N ALA A 17 7.00 -14.99 9.90
CA ALA A 17 6.46 -16.29 10.31
C ALA A 17 6.58 -17.37 9.22
N ASP A 18 6.36 -18.63 9.61
CA ASP A 18 6.14 -19.79 8.74
C ASP A 18 7.21 -20.04 7.66
N GLY A 19 8.45 -19.66 7.94
CA GLY A 19 9.54 -19.80 6.98
C GLY A 19 9.33 -18.97 5.71
N PHE A 20 8.67 -17.81 5.83
CA PHE A 20 8.37 -16.94 4.68
C PHE A 20 9.65 -16.57 3.91
N LEU A 21 10.75 -16.31 4.60
CA LEU A 21 12.02 -15.93 3.98
C LEU A 21 12.63 -17.08 3.16
N GLU A 22 12.43 -18.31 3.59
CA GLU A 22 12.99 -19.51 2.99
C GLU A 22 12.13 -20.02 1.82
N THR A 23 10.81 -19.85 1.91
CA THR A 23 9.85 -20.50 1.00
C THR A 23 9.30 -19.57 -0.06
N GLN A 24 9.29 -18.25 0.17
CA GLN A 24 8.67 -17.28 -0.73
C GLN A 24 9.69 -16.56 -1.62
N ASN A 25 9.23 -16.02 -2.74
CA ASN A 25 10.07 -15.34 -3.73
C ASN A 25 9.99 -13.82 -3.59
N GLY A 26 11.10 -13.12 -3.79
CA GLY A 26 11.17 -11.66 -3.78
C GLY A 26 12.48 -11.11 -3.23
N THR A 27 12.49 -9.81 -2.97
CA THR A 27 13.62 -9.09 -2.37
C THR A 27 13.14 -8.17 -1.25
N ILE A 28 13.85 -8.20 -0.12
CA ILE A 28 13.78 -7.15 0.91
C ILE A 28 15.12 -6.41 0.87
N PHE A 29 15.06 -5.11 0.61
CA PHE A 29 16.21 -4.23 0.46
C PHE A 29 16.16 -3.15 1.53
N PHE A 30 17.17 -3.11 2.39
CA PHE A 30 17.40 -2.03 3.33
C PHE A 30 18.52 -1.12 2.81
N GLU A 31 18.14 0.10 2.39
CA GLU A 31 19.10 1.13 1.94
C GLU A 31 19.89 1.68 3.12
N ARG A 32 19.22 1.87 4.27
CA ARG A 32 19.79 2.49 5.47
C ARG A 32 19.29 1.76 6.71
N SER A 33 19.39 2.41 7.87
CA SER A 33 19.27 1.79 9.19
C SER A 33 17.88 1.90 9.84
N ASN A 34 17.71 1.15 10.94
CA ASN A 34 16.58 1.19 11.87
C ASN A 34 15.20 0.86 11.25
N ASN A 35 15.18 0.03 10.22
CA ASN A 35 13.94 -0.41 9.60
C ASN A 35 13.41 -1.68 10.28
N HIS A 36 12.10 -1.85 10.30
CA HIS A 36 11.46 -3.05 10.84
C HIS A 36 10.40 -3.58 9.89
N VAL A 37 10.57 -4.82 9.46
CA VAL A 37 9.63 -5.54 8.60
C VAL A 37 9.04 -6.72 9.38
N ILE A 38 7.71 -6.74 9.49
CA ILE A 38 6.96 -7.80 10.16
C ILE A 38 6.05 -8.45 9.13
N ILE A 39 6.15 -9.78 8.98
CA ILE A 39 5.32 -10.58 8.08
C ILE A 39 4.61 -11.70 8.88
N GLY A 40 3.28 -11.64 8.89
CA GLY A 40 2.41 -12.58 9.57
C GLY A 40 2.36 -13.97 8.95
N LYS A 41 1.64 -14.86 9.64
CA LYS A 41 1.50 -16.29 9.32
C LYS A 41 0.74 -16.51 8.02
N ASN A 42 1.03 -17.60 7.33
CA ASN A 42 0.35 -18.04 6.10
C ASN A 42 0.31 -16.98 4.97
N SER A 43 1.13 -15.94 5.08
CA SER A 43 1.32 -14.95 4.02
C SER A 43 2.22 -15.55 2.95
N ASN A 44 2.01 -15.16 1.70
CA ASN A 44 2.77 -15.68 0.57
C ASN A 44 3.17 -14.58 -0.41
N SER A 45 4.20 -14.89 -1.17
CA SER A 45 4.73 -14.00 -2.19
C SER A 45 5.14 -14.75 -3.43
N ASP A 46 4.68 -14.22 -4.56
CA ASP A 46 5.21 -14.49 -5.88
C ASP A 46 5.96 -13.24 -6.35
N ASP A 47 7.21 -13.10 -5.91
CA ASP A 47 8.14 -12.02 -6.26
C ASP A 47 7.82 -10.63 -5.64
N ILE A 48 7.79 -10.48 -4.30
CA ILE A 48 7.74 -9.14 -3.69
C ILE A 48 9.01 -8.35 -4.00
N TYR A 49 8.90 -7.03 -4.00
CA TYR A 49 10.05 -6.14 -3.80
C TYR A 49 9.69 -5.13 -2.72
N LEU A 50 10.35 -5.22 -1.57
CA LEU A 50 10.21 -4.26 -0.49
C LEU A 50 11.52 -3.51 -0.33
N HIS A 51 11.48 -2.20 -0.56
CA HIS A 51 12.59 -1.29 -0.35
C HIS A 51 12.30 -0.39 0.86
N CYS A 52 13.15 -0.52 1.88
CA CYS A 52 13.12 0.26 3.10
C CYS A 52 14.29 1.25 3.17
N GLY A 53 13.98 2.51 3.44
CA GLY A 53 14.97 3.60 3.56
C GLY A 53 15.62 3.65 4.94
N SER A 54 15.24 4.65 5.74
CA SER A 54 15.59 4.78 7.17
C SER A 54 14.33 4.85 8.00
N ASP A 55 14.35 4.24 9.19
CA ASP A 55 13.28 4.34 10.18
C ASP A 55 11.89 3.91 9.66
N ALA A 56 11.86 3.07 8.61
CA ALA A 56 10.62 2.57 8.03
C ALA A 56 10.06 1.40 8.85
N THR A 57 8.75 1.37 9.05
CA THR A 57 8.04 0.21 9.62
C THR A 57 7.07 -0.36 8.60
N VAL A 58 7.19 -1.66 8.32
CA VAL A 58 6.29 -2.38 7.43
C VAL A 58 5.65 -3.52 8.21
N HIS A 59 4.34 -3.50 8.34
CA HIS A 59 3.58 -4.55 9.00
C HIS A 59 2.62 -5.20 8.01
N VAL A 60 2.86 -6.47 7.71
CA VAL A 60 1.97 -7.33 6.94
C VAL A 60 1.37 -8.36 7.88
N GLY A 61 0.03 -8.38 7.98
CA GLY A 61 -0.71 -9.32 8.81
C GLY A 61 -0.71 -10.75 8.28
N ASP A 62 -1.54 -11.59 8.88
CA ASP A 62 -1.67 -13.01 8.51
C ASP A 62 -2.44 -13.18 7.19
N HIS A 63 -2.18 -14.27 6.47
CA HIS A 63 -2.89 -14.65 5.24
C HIS A 63 -2.87 -13.57 4.13
N VAL A 64 -1.84 -12.74 4.08
CA VAL A 64 -1.69 -11.72 3.04
C VAL A 64 -1.02 -12.32 1.81
N ARG A 65 -1.60 -12.06 0.64
CA ARG A 65 -0.97 -12.36 -0.65
C ARG A 65 -0.25 -11.12 -1.18
N LEU A 66 1.04 -11.21 -1.42
CA LEU A 66 1.89 -10.11 -1.89
C LEU A 66 2.39 -10.31 -3.33
N ALA A 67 1.55 -10.83 -4.24
CA ALA A 67 2.02 -11.20 -5.58
C ALA A 67 2.56 -9.98 -6.34
N LYS A 68 3.87 -10.00 -6.67
CA LYS A 68 4.59 -8.97 -7.43
C LYS A 68 4.50 -7.54 -6.90
N ALA A 69 4.10 -7.37 -5.64
CA ALA A 69 3.96 -6.04 -5.04
C ALA A 69 5.32 -5.35 -4.95
N ARG A 70 5.37 -4.07 -5.35
CA ARG A 70 6.53 -3.18 -5.28
C ARG A 70 6.25 -2.13 -4.23
N MET A 71 6.95 -2.20 -3.10
CA MET A 71 6.73 -1.37 -1.93
C MET A 71 7.99 -0.56 -1.65
N HIS A 72 7.89 0.76 -1.67
CA HIS A 72 8.98 1.68 -1.42
C HIS A 72 8.63 2.55 -0.22
N ILE A 73 9.17 2.17 0.94
CA ILE A 73 8.82 2.71 2.26
C ILE A 73 10.08 3.36 2.82
N VAL A 74 10.17 4.68 2.70
CA VAL A 74 11.38 5.42 3.07
C VAL A 74 11.04 6.63 3.91
N ALA A 75 12.06 7.21 4.54
CA ALA A 75 11.89 8.15 5.65
C ALA A 75 11.13 7.46 6.82
N PRO A 76 10.87 8.14 7.96
CA PRO A 76 10.15 7.52 9.07
C PRO A 76 8.66 7.37 8.73
N THR A 77 8.36 6.42 7.85
CA THR A 77 7.03 6.11 7.32
C THR A 77 6.58 4.73 7.77
N LYS A 78 5.27 4.53 7.72
CA LYS A 78 4.63 3.28 8.10
C LYS A 78 3.75 2.74 6.98
N LEU A 79 3.92 1.46 6.67
CA LEU A 79 2.99 0.69 5.84
C LEU A 79 2.34 -0.38 6.70
N ILE A 80 1.00 -0.40 6.71
CA ILE A 80 0.21 -1.44 7.37
C ILE A 80 -0.67 -2.13 6.33
N VAL A 81 -0.53 -3.44 6.23
CA VAL A 81 -1.42 -4.31 5.46
C VAL A 81 -2.05 -5.29 6.43
N ALA A 82 -3.33 -5.11 6.74
CA ALA A 82 -4.05 -6.05 7.59
C ALA A 82 -4.31 -7.38 6.89
N GLU A 83 -4.64 -8.37 7.71
CA GLU A 83 -4.83 -9.77 7.33
C GLU A 83 -5.83 -10.00 6.18
N PHE A 84 -5.66 -11.13 5.48
CA PHE A 84 -6.46 -11.56 4.32
C PHE A 84 -6.47 -10.61 3.12
N THR A 85 -5.69 -9.53 3.15
CA THR A 85 -5.55 -8.63 2.00
C THR A 85 -4.74 -9.28 0.89
N SER A 86 -5.19 -9.12 -0.35
CA SER A 86 -4.55 -9.71 -1.52
C SER A 86 -4.14 -8.66 -2.52
N PHE A 87 -2.83 -8.56 -2.75
CA PHE A 87 -2.25 -7.96 -3.95
C PHE A 87 -2.14 -9.05 -5.01
N VAL A 88 -2.83 -8.87 -6.14
CA VAL A 88 -2.93 -9.90 -7.20
C VAL A 88 -2.12 -9.57 -8.45
N GLY A 89 -1.27 -8.53 -8.39
CA GLY A 89 -0.40 -8.11 -9.48
C GLY A 89 0.59 -7.02 -9.06
N ASN A 90 1.20 -6.35 -10.03
CA ASN A 90 2.27 -5.37 -9.88
C ASN A 90 1.81 -4.04 -9.24
N ALA A 91 1.25 -4.09 -8.04
CA ALA A 91 0.90 -2.90 -7.29
C ALA A 91 2.15 -2.13 -6.84
N GLN A 92 2.10 -0.81 -6.92
CA GLN A 92 3.19 0.11 -6.57
C GLN A 92 2.78 0.96 -5.37
N ILE A 93 3.38 0.70 -4.22
CA ILE A 93 3.06 1.36 -2.94
C ILE A 93 4.24 2.22 -2.51
N SER A 94 4.04 3.51 -2.34
CA SER A 94 5.11 4.48 -2.11
C SER A 94 4.79 5.37 -0.91
N ALA A 95 5.57 5.20 0.16
CA ALA A 95 5.52 6.01 1.36
C ALA A 95 6.80 6.85 1.48
N HIS A 96 6.64 8.17 1.48
CA HIS A 96 7.70 9.16 1.56
C HIS A 96 7.25 10.34 2.41
N GLU A 97 8.20 10.99 3.09
CA GLU A 97 7.94 12.01 4.11
C GLU A 97 7.13 11.39 5.27
N ALA A 98 7.35 11.80 6.53
CA ALA A 98 6.74 11.12 7.69
C ALA A 98 5.19 10.99 7.58
N ALA A 99 4.72 9.85 7.07
CA ALA A 99 3.34 9.58 6.66
C ALA A 99 3.08 8.06 6.64
N GLU A 100 1.80 7.70 6.60
CA GLU A 100 1.33 6.32 6.73
C GLU A 100 0.42 5.91 5.57
N ILE A 101 0.55 4.65 5.13
CA ILE A 101 -0.41 3.96 4.27
C ILE A 101 -0.97 2.77 5.02
N THR A 102 -2.29 2.68 5.10
CA THR A 102 -2.97 1.57 5.77
C THR A 102 -4.00 0.93 4.85
N PHE A 103 -3.92 -0.40 4.73
CA PHE A 103 -4.91 -1.27 4.11
C PHE A 103 -5.61 -2.09 5.19
N GLY A 104 -6.93 -1.98 5.28
CA GLY A 104 -7.76 -2.77 6.18
C GLY A 104 -7.85 -4.25 5.77
N HIS A 105 -8.49 -5.06 6.63
CA HIS A 105 -8.59 -6.50 6.41
C HIS A 105 -9.36 -6.86 5.12
N ASN A 106 -8.98 -7.99 4.51
CA ASN A 106 -9.67 -8.61 3.38
C ASN A 106 -9.87 -7.66 2.17
N CYS A 107 -8.89 -6.81 1.87
CA CYS A 107 -8.91 -5.99 0.66
C CYS A 107 -8.45 -6.77 -0.58
N LEU A 108 -8.89 -6.34 -1.76
CA LEU A 108 -8.41 -6.83 -3.05
C LEU A 108 -7.75 -5.69 -3.83
N ILE A 109 -6.45 -5.79 -4.03
CA ILE A 109 -5.65 -4.80 -4.76
C ILE A 109 -5.27 -5.40 -6.10
N ALA A 110 -5.93 -4.93 -7.16
CA ALA A 110 -5.73 -5.43 -8.51
C ALA A 110 -4.36 -5.05 -9.10
N ASP A 111 -4.08 -5.58 -10.28
CA ASP A 111 -2.83 -5.35 -11.00
C ASP A 111 -2.60 -3.86 -11.32
N GLU A 112 -1.34 -3.44 -11.28
CA GLU A 112 -0.88 -2.09 -11.60
C GLU A 112 -1.56 -0.95 -10.80
N VAL A 113 -2.10 -1.25 -9.60
CA VAL A 113 -2.59 -0.20 -8.68
C VAL A 113 -1.42 0.60 -8.12
N THR A 114 -1.49 1.93 -8.17
CA THR A 114 -0.50 2.82 -7.57
C THR A 114 -1.07 3.52 -6.33
N VAL A 115 -0.30 3.59 -5.24
CA VAL A 115 -0.66 4.30 -4.01
C VAL A 115 0.52 5.16 -3.55
N SER A 116 0.32 6.48 -3.42
CA SER A 116 1.41 7.39 -3.01
C SER A 116 0.94 8.49 -2.06
N VAL A 117 1.63 8.63 -0.92
CA VAL A 117 1.39 9.67 0.11
C VAL A 117 2.07 11.01 -0.20
N SER A 118 2.93 11.08 -1.24
CA SER A 118 3.74 12.26 -1.55
C SER A 118 3.78 12.56 -3.05
N ASP A 119 4.04 13.84 -3.38
CA ASP A 119 4.37 14.27 -4.76
C ASP A 119 5.89 14.30 -5.01
N MET A 120 6.71 13.89 -4.02
CA MET A 120 8.18 13.82 -4.05
C MET A 120 8.91 15.17 -4.12
N HIS A 121 8.24 16.22 -4.61
CA HIS A 121 8.79 17.55 -4.78
C HIS A 121 7.85 18.63 -4.28
N SER A 122 8.41 19.76 -3.87
CA SER A 122 7.67 20.89 -3.33
C SER A 122 6.93 21.66 -4.42
N VAL A 123 5.66 21.95 -4.16
CA VAL A 123 4.92 23.03 -4.82
C VAL A 123 4.93 24.22 -3.86
N ILE A 124 5.38 25.37 -4.36
CA ILE A 124 5.61 26.57 -3.56
C ILE A 124 4.54 27.62 -3.89
N ASP A 125 3.94 28.20 -2.86
CA ASP A 125 3.08 29.36 -2.97
C ASP A 125 3.91 30.61 -3.27
N LEU A 126 3.53 31.36 -4.31
CA LEU A 126 4.34 32.48 -4.80
C LEU A 126 4.30 33.71 -3.89
N GLU A 127 3.25 33.88 -3.08
CA GLU A 127 3.08 35.04 -2.21
C GLU A 127 3.81 34.84 -0.88
N THR A 128 3.65 33.67 -0.28
CA THR A 128 4.17 33.35 1.05
C THR A 128 5.52 32.64 1.02
N GLY A 129 5.91 32.05 -0.11
CA GLY A 129 7.08 31.17 -0.22
C GLY A 129 6.92 29.82 0.49
N ALA A 130 5.73 29.52 1.02
CA ALA A 130 5.46 28.29 1.75
C ALA A 130 5.26 27.09 0.80
N ARG A 131 5.64 25.89 1.25
CA ARG A 131 5.27 24.64 0.57
C ARG A 131 3.80 24.31 0.83
N ILE A 132 3.04 24.00 -0.23
CA ILE A 132 1.58 23.76 -0.15
C ILE A 132 1.15 22.31 -0.40
N ASN A 133 2.09 21.40 -0.64
CA ASN A 133 1.80 20.00 -0.98
C ASN A 133 2.52 18.97 -0.09
N PRO A 134 2.54 19.14 1.25
CA PRO A 134 3.14 18.13 2.12
C PRO A 134 2.48 16.75 1.93
N ALA A 135 3.20 15.70 2.30
CA ALA A 135 2.64 14.35 2.32
C ALA A 135 1.41 14.26 3.24
N ARG A 136 0.50 13.36 2.92
CA ARG A 136 -0.70 13.09 3.73
C ARG A 136 -1.02 11.60 3.75
N PRO A 137 -1.46 11.05 4.88
CA PRO A 137 -1.71 9.62 5.01
C PRO A 137 -2.80 9.14 4.06
N ILE A 138 -2.76 7.85 3.73
CA ILE A 138 -3.80 7.16 2.96
C ILE A 138 -4.40 6.06 3.81
N MET A 139 -5.73 6.04 3.90
CA MET A 139 -6.48 5.06 4.68
C MET A 139 -7.44 4.31 3.77
N ILE A 140 -7.20 3.02 3.60
CA ILE A 140 -8.08 2.10 2.86
C ILE A 140 -8.74 1.22 3.91
N GLY A 141 -10.06 1.30 4.01
CA GLY A 141 -10.87 0.56 4.97
C GLY A 141 -10.89 -0.94 4.71
N HIS A 142 -11.80 -1.63 5.36
CA HIS A 142 -11.94 -3.08 5.28
C HIS A 142 -12.72 -3.51 4.05
N ARG A 143 -12.37 -4.66 3.45
CA ARG A 143 -13.08 -5.20 2.28
C ARG A 143 -13.20 -4.15 1.16
N VAL A 144 -12.11 -3.45 0.86
CA VAL A 144 -12.05 -2.53 -0.28
C VAL A 144 -11.47 -3.27 -1.49
N TRP A 145 -12.11 -3.13 -2.64
CA TRP A 145 -11.54 -3.57 -3.92
C TRP A 145 -11.07 -2.36 -4.73
N ILE A 146 -9.77 -2.31 -5.02
CA ILE A 146 -9.20 -1.32 -5.92
C ILE A 146 -8.95 -1.96 -7.28
N GLY A 147 -9.69 -1.50 -8.28
CA GLY A 147 -9.62 -1.98 -9.65
C GLY A 147 -8.30 -1.64 -10.34
N ALA A 148 -7.94 -2.45 -11.33
CA ALA A 148 -6.63 -2.42 -11.97
C ALA A 148 -6.27 -1.03 -12.52
N ARG A 149 -4.98 -0.69 -12.49
CA ARG A 149 -4.45 0.59 -13.03
C ARG A 149 -5.04 1.85 -12.40
N SER A 150 -5.58 1.75 -11.19
CA SER A 150 -6.04 2.91 -10.44
C SER A 150 -4.90 3.54 -9.63
N THR A 151 -4.96 4.85 -9.43
CA THR A 151 -3.98 5.61 -8.64
C THR A 151 -4.67 6.25 -7.45
N VAL A 152 -4.21 5.94 -6.24
CA VAL A 152 -4.69 6.51 -4.97
C VAL A 152 -3.68 7.55 -4.50
N LEU A 153 -4.13 8.81 -4.39
CA LEU A 153 -3.28 9.94 -4.02
C LEU A 153 -3.37 10.29 -2.54
N LYS A 154 -2.35 10.99 -2.05
CA LYS A 154 -2.19 11.44 -0.66
C LYS A 154 -3.43 12.09 -0.04
N GLY A 155 -3.69 11.75 1.21
CA GLY A 155 -4.84 12.26 1.98
C GLY A 155 -6.18 11.63 1.56
N THR A 156 -6.14 10.46 0.91
CA THR A 156 -7.35 9.74 0.52
C THR A 156 -7.82 8.80 1.62
N THR A 157 -9.14 8.74 1.81
CA THR A 157 -9.79 7.76 2.69
C THR A 157 -10.87 7.03 1.90
N ILE A 158 -10.82 5.70 1.90
CA ILE A 158 -11.81 4.84 1.23
C ILE A 158 -12.50 4.01 2.30
N GLY A 159 -13.80 4.22 2.49
CA GLY A 159 -14.59 3.50 3.47
C GLY A 159 -14.83 2.03 3.11
N ASP A 160 -15.17 1.25 4.13
CA ASP A 160 -15.31 -0.20 4.06
C ASP A 160 -16.27 -0.69 2.96
N GLY A 161 -16.00 -1.88 2.40
CA GLY A 161 -16.89 -2.53 1.43
C GLY A 161 -16.97 -1.83 0.07
N SER A 162 -16.17 -0.78 -0.14
CA SER A 162 -16.20 0.02 -1.37
C SER A 162 -15.44 -0.64 -2.52
N PHE A 163 -15.86 -0.30 -3.73
CA PHE A 163 -15.21 -0.70 -4.97
C PHE A 163 -14.75 0.55 -5.73
N ILE A 164 -13.48 0.56 -6.14
CA ILE A 164 -12.92 1.56 -7.05
C ILE A 164 -12.78 0.92 -8.42
N GLY A 165 -13.45 1.46 -9.44
CA GLY A 165 -13.36 1.01 -10.82
C GLY A 165 -11.94 1.14 -11.38
N ALA A 166 -11.60 0.29 -12.35
CA ALA A 166 -10.30 0.33 -13.02
C ALA A 166 -9.99 1.71 -13.63
N HIS A 167 -8.70 2.02 -13.80
CA HIS A 167 -8.20 3.29 -14.37
C HIS A 167 -8.70 4.56 -13.65
N SER A 168 -8.93 4.50 -12.33
CA SER A 168 -9.44 5.64 -11.58
C SER A 168 -8.33 6.47 -10.93
N LEU A 169 -8.50 7.80 -10.91
CA LEU A 169 -7.65 8.72 -10.14
C LEU A 169 -8.37 9.10 -8.84
N VAL A 170 -8.00 8.45 -7.75
CA VAL A 170 -8.69 8.52 -6.47
C VAL A 170 -8.05 9.56 -5.57
N ARG A 171 -8.81 10.61 -5.26
CA ARG A 171 -8.41 11.68 -4.34
C ARG A 171 -9.62 12.14 -3.52
N GLY A 172 -9.48 12.16 -2.19
CA GLY A 172 -10.49 12.68 -1.27
C GLY A 172 -11.06 11.60 -0.35
N SER A 173 -12.28 11.81 0.13
CA SER A 173 -12.92 10.89 1.08
C SER A 173 -14.13 10.23 0.46
N PHE A 174 -14.18 8.91 0.54
CA PHE A 174 -15.26 8.06 0.03
C PHE A 174 -15.88 7.33 1.23
N PRO A 175 -17.20 7.45 1.46
CA PRO A 175 -17.87 6.73 2.53
C PRO A 175 -17.89 5.22 2.24
N PRO A 176 -18.24 4.38 3.23
CA PRO A 176 -18.40 2.95 3.03
C PRO A 176 -19.45 2.59 1.96
N ASN A 177 -19.32 1.40 1.38
CA ASN A 177 -20.30 0.78 0.49
C ASN A 177 -20.62 1.60 -0.76
N VAL A 178 -19.59 2.21 -1.36
CA VAL A 178 -19.72 2.92 -2.63
C VAL A 178 -18.98 2.23 -3.77
N MET A 179 -19.52 2.37 -4.98
CA MET A 179 -18.78 2.18 -6.21
C MET A 179 -18.37 3.56 -6.71
N ALA A 180 -17.07 3.79 -6.85
CA ALA A 180 -16.51 5.03 -7.40
C ALA A 180 -15.62 4.73 -8.59
N GLY A 181 -15.49 5.68 -9.52
CA GLY A 181 -14.57 5.55 -10.63
C GLY A 181 -14.39 6.82 -11.45
N GLY A 182 -13.40 6.81 -12.34
CA GLY A 182 -13.09 7.90 -13.26
C GLY A 182 -11.88 8.75 -12.88
N VAL A 183 -11.62 9.80 -13.66
CA VAL A 183 -10.48 10.71 -13.50
C VAL A 183 -10.98 12.17 -13.53
N PRO A 184 -11.12 12.84 -12.37
CA PRO A 184 -11.00 12.29 -11.01
C PRO A 184 -12.15 11.34 -10.66
N ALA A 185 -11.90 10.41 -9.72
CA ALA A 185 -12.90 9.44 -9.29
C ALA A 185 -14.10 10.13 -8.62
N LYS A 186 -15.31 9.71 -9.01
CA LYS A 186 -16.58 10.14 -8.41
C LYS A 186 -17.38 8.93 -7.98
N ILE A 187 -18.21 9.10 -6.96
CA ILE A 187 -19.18 8.07 -6.56
C ILE A 187 -20.18 7.89 -7.71
N ILE A 188 -20.26 6.67 -8.23
CA ILE A 188 -21.17 6.25 -9.30
C ILE A 188 -22.44 5.65 -8.67
N ARG A 189 -22.27 4.88 -7.59
CA ARG A 189 -23.37 4.22 -6.89
C ARG A 189 -23.08 4.07 -5.40
N THR A 190 -24.12 4.23 -4.58
CA THR A 190 -24.08 3.99 -3.14
C THR A 190 -24.86 2.73 -2.79
N GLY A 191 -24.64 2.19 -1.58
CA GLY A 191 -25.36 1.00 -1.09
C GLY A 191 -24.97 -0.28 -1.84
N VAL A 192 -23.70 -0.40 -2.21
CA VAL A 192 -23.17 -1.56 -2.93
C VAL A 192 -22.11 -2.30 -2.12
N THR A 193 -21.85 -3.52 -2.53
CA THR A 193 -20.71 -4.31 -2.06
C THR A 193 -20.18 -5.15 -3.23
N TRP A 194 -19.10 -5.88 -2.99
CA TRP A 194 -18.46 -6.74 -3.97
C TRP A 194 -18.11 -8.08 -3.32
N ARG A 195 -17.93 -9.09 -4.15
CA ARG A 195 -17.58 -10.46 -3.75
C ARG A 195 -16.50 -11.00 -4.67
N THR A 196 -15.72 -11.96 -4.18
CA THR A 196 -14.68 -12.64 -4.96
C THR A 196 -15.24 -13.80 -5.78
N ASP A 197 -16.36 -14.38 -5.36
CA ASP A 197 -17.09 -15.41 -6.10
C ASP A 197 -18.09 -14.82 -7.11
N LEU A 198 -18.33 -15.58 -8.17
CA LEU A 198 -19.37 -15.30 -9.15
C LEU A 198 -20.64 -16.04 -8.71
N ILE A 199 -21.75 -15.30 -8.57
CA ILE A 199 -23.07 -15.82 -8.19
C ILE A 199 -24.07 -15.70 -9.35
#